data_AF-A0A7S3FPT9-F1
#
_entry.id   AF-A0A7S3FPT9-F1
#
_cell.length_a   1.000
_cell.length_b   1.000
_cell.length_c   1.000
_cell.angle_alpha   90.00
_cell.angle_beta   90.00
_cell.angle_gamma   90.00
#
_symmetry.space_group_name_H-M   'P 1'
#
loop_
_entity.id
_entity.type
_entity.pdbx_description
1 polymer ?
#
loop_
_entity_poly.entity_id
_entity_poly.type
_entity_poly.pdbx_seq_one_letter_code
_entity_poly.pdbx_strand_id
1 'polypeptide(L)'
;GVDGTGSPVVVTAKGMAGTLGRGILPTGNASDLVSVSSGRKVRVSCVDFSRPMVLVACDDLGLTGSETKLELDADTGLMDLAEEVRREAAMKMGMGNVEGMTSPKIACVSPGAGGANINTRYFT
;
A
#
# COMPACT_ATOMS: atom_id res chain seq x y z
N GLY A 1 2.62 -19.58 4.53
CA GLY A 1 2.05 -19.79 3.19
C GLY A 1 2.82 -20.80 2.35
N VAL A 2 3.73 -21.58 2.94
CA VAL A 2 4.40 -22.71 2.29
C VAL A 2 4.40 -23.83 3.33
N ASP A 3 3.96 -25.01 2.95
CA ASP A 3 3.84 -26.16 3.87
C ASP A 3 5.20 -26.83 4.11
N GLY A 4 5.38 -27.38 5.32
CA GLY A 4 6.59 -28.14 5.68
C GLY A 4 7.76 -27.29 6.17
N THR A 5 8.98 -27.79 5.96
CA THR A 5 10.23 -27.13 6.40
C THR A 5 11.25 -27.12 5.26
N GLY A 6 12.18 -26.16 5.31
CA GLY A 6 13.26 -26.04 4.32
C GLY A 6 14.46 -25.32 4.91
N SER A 7 15.61 -25.41 4.23
CA SER A 7 16.82 -24.71 4.63
C SER A 7 16.64 -23.19 4.49
N PRO A 8 17.09 -22.38 5.47
CA PRO A 8 16.96 -20.94 5.40
C PRO A 8 17.82 -20.37 4.25
N VAL A 9 17.24 -19.47 3.46
CA VAL A 9 17.95 -18.68 2.45
C VAL A 9 17.92 -17.22 2.86
N VAL A 10 19.09 -16.64 3.13
CA VAL A 10 19.20 -15.24 3.54
C VAL A 10 19.20 -14.35 2.31
N VAL A 11 18.23 -13.44 2.22
CA VAL A 11 18.13 -12.45 1.15
C VAL A 11 18.40 -11.07 1.74
N THR A 12 19.34 -10.32 1.15
CA THR A 12 19.67 -8.95 1.54
C THR A 12 19.38 -7.99 0.39
N ALA A 13 18.62 -6.93 0.67
CA ALA A 13 18.33 -5.87 -0.30
C ALA A 13 19.10 -4.59 0.08
N LYS A 14 20.03 -4.14 -0.78
CA LYS A 14 20.82 -2.91 -0.59
C LYS A 14 20.56 -1.95 -1.73
N GLY A 15 20.51 -0.65 -1.42
CA GLY A 15 20.41 0.41 -2.44
C GLY A 15 19.09 0.41 -3.22
N MET A 16 18.00 -0.07 -2.64
CA MET A 16 16.70 -0.18 -3.32
C MET A 16 15.85 1.10 -3.30
N ALA A 17 16.30 2.17 -2.64
CA ALA A 17 15.52 3.39 -2.49
C ALA A 17 15.47 4.20 -3.79
N GLY A 18 14.32 4.79 -4.09
CA GLY A 18 14.18 5.83 -5.12
C GLY A 18 14.20 5.31 -6.56
N THR A 19 13.45 4.25 -6.87
CA THR A 19 13.31 3.73 -8.24
C THR A 19 12.71 4.74 -9.23
N LEU A 20 11.96 5.74 -8.73
CA LEU A 20 11.42 6.88 -9.49
C LEU A 20 12.42 8.04 -9.65
N GLY A 21 13.63 7.94 -9.08
CA GLY A 21 14.63 9.01 -9.09
C GLY A 21 14.30 10.19 -8.18
N ARG A 22 13.32 10.04 -7.26
CA ARG A 22 12.82 11.10 -6.37
C ARG A 22 13.12 10.84 -4.88
N GLY A 23 14.00 9.88 -4.60
CA GLY A 23 14.31 9.44 -3.24
C GLY A 23 13.25 8.52 -2.64
N ILE A 24 13.41 8.20 -1.35
CA ILE A 24 12.55 7.24 -0.62
C ILE A 24 11.10 7.74 -0.42
N LEU A 25 10.92 9.07 -0.35
CA LEU A 25 9.63 9.75 -0.28
C LEU A 25 9.44 10.57 -1.56
N PRO A 26 8.92 9.98 -2.65
CA PRO A 26 8.84 10.64 -3.95
C PRO A 26 7.99 11.93 -3.98
N THR A 27 7.11 12.12 -3.00
CA THR A 27 6.30 13.35 -2.83
C THR A 27 7.02 14.43 -2.02
N GLY A 28 8.13 14.08 -1.36
CA GLY A 28 8.83 14.92 -0.40
C GLY A 28 8.22 14.93 1.01
N ASN A 29 7.06 14.29 1.22
CA ASN A 29 6.34 14.29 2.49
C ASN A 29 6.33 12.89 3.13
N ALA A 30 6.38 12.82 4.46
CA ALA A 30 6.16 11.56 5.18
C ALA A 30 4.70 11.09 5.07
N SER A 31 3.76 12.02 4.90
CA SER A 31 2.35 11.77 4.69
C SER A 31 1.72 12.81 3.78
N ASP A 32 0.80 12.37 2.93
CA ASP A 32 0.00 13.18 2.02
C ASP A 32 -1.51 12.94 2.26
N LEU A 33 -2.34 13.89 1.83
CA LEU A 33 -3.79 13.70 1.72
C LEU A 33 -4.16 13.56 0.25
N VAL A 34 -4.87 12.49 -0.10
CA VAL A 34 -5.52 12.29 -1.41
C VAL A 34 -7.03 12.49 -1.26
N SER A 35 -7.65 13.10 -2.26
CA SER A 35 -9.10 13.26 -2.31
C SER A 35 -9.67 12.19 -3.23
N VAL A 36 -10.62 11.40 -2.75
CA VAL A 36 -11.35 10.43 -3.57
C VAL A 36 -12.68 11.03 -4.06
N SER A 37 -13.33 10.39 -5.02
CA SER A 37 -14.53 10.83 -5.75
C SER A 37 -15.72 11.16 -4.84
N SER A 38 -15.81 10.46 -3.70
CA SER A 38 -16.80 10.75 -2.65
C SER A 38 -16.57 12.08 -1.92
N GLY A 39 -15.47 12.78 -2.19
CA GLY A 39 -15.04 13.99 -1.46
C GLY A 39 -14.30 13.69 -0.15
N ARG A 40 -14.20 12.42 0.26
CA ARG A 40 -13.40 11.99 1.41
C ARG A 40 -11.93 12.25 1.15
N LYS A 41 -11.21 12.69 2.19
CA LYS A 41 -9.75 12.75 2.19
C LYS A 41 -9.17 11.55 2.91
N VAL A 42 -8.23 10.88 2.28
CA VAL A 42 -7.53 9.70 2.81
C VAL A 42 -6.07 10.07 3.05
N ARG A 43 -5.54 9.75 4.24
CA ARG A 43 -4.13 9.98 4.55
C ARG A 43 -3.31 8.79 4.05
N VAL A 44 -2.28 9.10 3.27
CA VAL A 44 -1.37 8.09 2.72
C VAL A 44 0.08 8.45 2.99
N SER A 45 0.95 7.44 3.00
CA SER A 45 2.40 7.61 2.87
C SER A 45 2.84 7.01 1.54
N CYS A 46 3.51 7.82 0.73
CA CYS A 46 4.02 7.43 -0.57
C CYS A 46 5.51 7.07 -0.41
N VAL A 47 5.85 5.79 -0.56
CA VAL A 47 7.20 5.28 -0.32
C VAL A 47 7.73 4.59 -1.57
N ASP A 48 8.98 4.86 -1.92
CA ASP A 48 9.65 4.24 -3.07
C ASP A 48 10.89 3.47 -2.60
N PHE A 49 10.67 2.22 -2.21
CA PHE A 49 11.72 1.28 -1.81
C PHE A 49 11.51 -0.04 -2.54
N SER A 50 12.41 -0.36 -3.47
CA SER A 50 12.34 -1.45 -4.45
C SER A 50 11.23 -1.31 -5.50
N ARG A 51 10.05 -0.85 -5.08
CA ARG A 51 8.93 -0.43 -5.94
C ARG A 51 8.14 0.67 -5.23
N PRO A 52 7.46 1.56 -5.99
CA PRO A 52 6.55 2.55 -5.42
C PRO A 52 5.37 1.88 -4.70
N MET A 53 5.09 2.35 -3.49
CA MET A 53 4.04 1.86 -2.61
C MET A 53 3.25 3.00 -1.97
N VAL A 54 1.96 2.76 -1.80
CA VAL A 54 1.02 3.62 -1.08
C VAL A 54 0.62 2.88 0.20
N LEU A 55 0.96 3.45 1.34
CA LEU A 55 0.58 2.94 2.65
C LEU A 55 -0.56 3.78 3.20
N VAL A 56 -1.65 3.14 3.63
CA VAL A 56 -2.85 3.81 4.16
C VAL A 56 -3.24 3.16 5.50
N ALA A 57 -3.89 3.89 6.41
CA ALA A 57 -4.45 3.26 7.60
C ALA A 57 -5.63 2.35 7.20
N CYS A 58 -5.78 1.17 7.79
CA CYS A 58 -6.91 0.29 7.47
C CYS A 58 -8.26 0.97 7.76
N ASP A 59 -8.38 1.71 8.87
CA ASP A 59 -9.59 2.49 9.20
C ASP A 59 -9.92 3.54 8.12
N ASP A 60 -8.90 4.07 7.44
CA ASP A 60 -9.08 5.00 6.32
C ASP A 60 -9.64 4.33 5.05
N LEU A 61 -9.69 3.00 5.02
CA LEU A 61 -10.42 2.21 4.02
C LEU A 61 -11.69 1.55 4.59
N GLY A 62 -12.03 1.79 5.86
CA GLY A 62 -13.16 1.12 6.53
C GLY A 62 -12.85 -0.29 7.02
N LEU A 63 -11.57 -0.65 7.12
CA LEU A 63 -11.09 -1.96 7.55
C LEU A 63 -10.52 -1.91 8.97
N THR A 64 -10.65 -3.02 9.68
CA THR A 64 -9.93 -3.28 10.94
C THR A 64 -8.50 -3.76 10.70
N GLY A 65 -8.22 -4.27 9.50
CA GLY A 65 -6.98 -4.93 9.12
C GLY A 65 -6.94 -6.41 9.51
N SER A 66 -7.98 -6.96 10.15
CA SER A 66 -8.05 -8.38 10.54
C SER A 66 -8.86 -9.24 9.56
N GLU A 67 -9.38 -8.65 8.50
CA GLU A 67 -10.22 -9.31 7.51
C GLU A 67 -9.49 -10.47 6.84
N THR A 68 -10.25 -11.49 6.50
CA THR A 68 -9.82 -12.63 5.68
C THR A 68 -9.73 -12.23 4.21
N LYS A 69 -8.99 -13.02 3.43
CA LYS A 69 -8.94 -12.83 1.96
C LYS A 69 -10.34 -12.87 1.34
N LEU A 70 -11.20 -13.78 1.80
CA LEU A 70 -12.55 -13.94 1.25
C LEU A 70 -13.42 -12.70 1.50
N GLU A 71 -13.35 -12.11 2.71
CA GLU A 71 -14.07 -10.87 3.03
C GLU A 71 -13.59 -9.70 2.17
N LEU A 72 -12.26 -9.57 2.00
CA LEU A 72 -11.68 -8.51 1.18
C LEU A 72 -12.04 -8.67 -0.31
N ASP A 73 -11.93 -9.89 -0.86
CA ASP A 73 -12.24 -10.17 -2.26
C ASP A 73 -13.75 -10.00 -2.56
N ALA A 74 -14.62 -10.16 -1.57
CA ALA A 74 -16.06 -9.97 -1.71
C ALA A 74 -16.50 -8.50 -1.67
N ASP A 75 -15.68 -7.61 -1.11
CA ASP A 75 -15.97 -6.18 -1.00
C ASP A 75 -15.45 -5.41 -2.23
N THR A 76 -16.30 -5.31 -3.26
CA THR A 76 -15.95 -4.56 -4.48
C THR A 76 -15.80 -3.07 -4.24
N GLY A 77 -16.57 -2.49 -3.29
CA GLY A 77 -16.49 -1.08 -2.97
C GLY A 77 -15.17 -0.70 -2.31
N LEU A 78 -14.63 -1.59 -1.48
CA LEU A 78 -13.27 -1.47 -0.96
C LEU A 78 -12.22 -1.48 -2.08
N MET A 79 -12.33 -2.41 -3.04
CA MET A 79 -11.38 -2.52 -4.15
C MET A 79 -11.39 -1.27 -5.02
N ASP A 80 -12.58 -0.72 -5.32
CA ASP A 80 -12.73 0.54 -6.05
C ASP A 80 -12.10 1.72 -5.29
N LEU A 81 -12.35 1.81 -3.97
CA LEU A 81 -11.76 2.85 -3.13
C LEU A 81 -10.23 2.73 -3.07
N ALA A 82 -9.70 1.52 -2.90
CA ALA A 82 -8.26 1.28 -2.85
C ALA A 82 -7.58 1.65 -4.18
N GLU A 83 -8.20 1.30 -5.31
CA GLU A 83 -7.72 1.67 -6.65
C GLU A 83 -7.75 3.19 -6.84
N GLU A 84 -8.81 3.86 -6.41
CA GLU A 84 -8.91 5.31 -6.50
C GLU A 84 -7.80 6.01 -5.68
N VAL A 85 -7.62 5.60 -4.42
CA VAL A 85 -6.53 6.09 -3.56
C VAL A 85 -5.17 5.85 -4.21
N ARG A 86 -4.96 4.68 -4.82
CA ARG A 86 -3.71 4.30 -5.50
C ARG A 86 -3.42 5.23 -6.69
N ARG A 87 -4.43 5.53 -7.52
CA ARG A 87 -4.28 6.42 -8.69
C ARG A 87 -3.99 7.87 -8.27
N GLU A 88 -4.70 8.38 -7.28
CA GLU A 88 -4.47 9.74 -6.76
C GLU A 88 -3.08 9.90 -6.14
N ALA A 89 -2.63 8.89 -5.39
CA ALA A 89 -1.27 8.86 -4.86
C ALA A 89 -0.21 8.77 -5.97
N ALA A 90 -0.47 7.99 -7.03
CA ALA A 90 0.44 7.89 -8.19
C ALA A 90 0.64 9.23 -8.89
N MET A 91 -0.42 10.03 -9.03
CA MET A 91 -0.32 11.40 -9.56
C MET A 91 0.63 12.26 -8.71
N LYS A 92 0.51 12.21 -7.37
CA LYS A 92 1.40 12.93 -6.44
C LYS A 92 2.85 12.46 -6.50
N MET A 93 3.07 11.16 -6.72
CA MET A 93 4.41 10.58 -6.88
C MET A 93 5.06 10.93 -8.23
N GLY A 94 4.34 11.59 -9.14
CA GLY A 94 4.82 11.93 -10.47
C GLY A 94 4.83 10.75 -11.44
N MET A 95 4.02 9.72 -11.19
CA MET A 95 3.89 8.55 -12.07
C MET A 95 2.87 8.75 -13.20
N GLY A 96 2.00 9.76 -13.09
CA GLY A 96 0.94 10.02 -14.07
C GLY A 96 -0.22 9.02 -13.97
N ASN A 97 -0.95 8.82 -15.08
CA ASN A 97 -2.04 7.86 -15.12
C ASN A 97 -1.50 6.42 -15.12
N VAL A 98 -1.80 5.69 -14.05
CA VAL A 98 -1.37 4.31 -13.81
C VAL A 98 -2.49 3.28 -13.99
N GLU A 99 -3.52 3.64 -14.75
CA GLU A 99 -4.62 2.74 -15.11
C GLU A 99 -4.11 1.52 -15.87
N GLY A 100 -4.57 0.32 -15.46
CA GLY A 100 -4.08 -0.95 -15.99
C GLY A 100 -2.63 -1.30 -15.59
N MET A 101 -1.96 -0.46 -14.79
CA MET A 101 -0.62 -0.74 -14.27
C MET A 101 -0.68 -1.34 -12.87
N THR A 102 0.27 -2.22 -12.57
CA THR A 102 0.38 -2.86 -11.25
C THR A 102 1.20 -2.05 -10.24
N SER A 103 1.76 -0.91 -10.65
CA SER A 103 2.52 0.02 -9.81
C SER A 103 1.87 1.41 -9.82
N PRO A 104 1.87 2.16 -8.71
CA PRO A 104 2.35 1.76 -7.39
C PRO A 104 1.47 0.67 -6.78
N LYS A 105 1.98 -0.04 -5.77
CA LYS A 105 1.21 -1.03 -4.99
C LYS A 105 0.55 -0.36 -3.80
N ILE A 106 -0.61 -0.82 -3.36
CA ILE A 106 -1.30 -0.26 -2.19
C ILE A 106 -1.45 -1.31 -1.09
N ALA A 107 -1.22 -0.89 0.15
CA ALA A 107 -1.43 -1.71 1.33
C ALA A 107 -2.01 -0.88 2.46
N CYS A 108 -2.92 -1.48 3.24
CA CYS A 108 -3.38 -0.89 4.48
C CYS A 108 -2.58 -1.42 5.68
N VAL A 109 -2.40 -0.58 6.69
CA VAL A 109 -1.67 -0.86 7.93
C VAL A 109 -2.58 -0.62 9.13
N SER A 110 -2.54 -1.52 10.10
CA SER A 110 -3.23 -1.38 11.39
C SER A 110 -2.31 -1.82 12.54
N PRO A 111 -2.68 -1.55 13.81
CA PRO A 111 -1.95 -2.07 14.97
C PRO A 111 -1.78 -3.59 14.88
N GLY A 112 -0.62 -4.08 15.32
CA GLY A 112 -0.34 -5.52 15.30
C GLY A 112 -1.23 -6.33 16.24
N ALA A 113 -1.49 -7.58 15.86
CA ALA A 113 -2.21 -8.56 16.67
C ALA A 113 -1.32 -9.81 16.88
N GLY A 114 -1.57 -10.59 17.94
CA GLY A 114 -0.87 -11.85 18.18
C GLY A 114 0.66 -11.71 18.36
N GLY A 115 1.13 -10.58 18.89
CA GLY A 115 2.56 -10.30 19.09
C GLY A 115 3.27 -9.64 17.91
N ALA A 116 2.59 -9.42 16.78
CA ALA A 116 3.11 -8.60 15.70
C ALA A 116 3.21 -7.12 16.10
N ASN A 117 4.17 -6.37 15.52
CA ASN A 117 4.27 -4.93 15.73
C ASN A 117 3.22 -4.14 14.94
N ILE A 118 2.96 -4.56 13.70
CA ILE A 118 1.95 -4.01 12.80
C ILE A 118 1.29 -5.15 12.05
N ASN A 119 0.07 -4.92 11.58
CA ASN A 119 -0.63 -5.80 10.68
C ASN A 119 -0.84 -5.10 9.33
N THR A 120 -0.81 -5.85 8.24
CA THR A 120 -0.91 -5.31 6.88
C THR A 120 -1.84 -6.15 6.01
N ARG A 121 -2.59 -5.48 5.13
CA ARG A 121 -3.25 -6.11 3.98
C ARG A 121 -2.72 -5.47 2.71
N TYR A 122 -2.28 -6.31 1.78
CA TYR A 122 -1.65 -5.89 0.52
C TYR A 122 -2.55 -6.25 -0.65
N PHE A 123 -2.88 -5.27 -1.47
CA PHE A 123 -3.78 -5.43 -2.61
C PHE A 123 -2.96 -5.54 -3.90
N THR A 124 -3.26 -6.53 -4.74
CA THR A 124 -2.46 -6.89 -5.92
C THR A 124 -3.11 -6.55 -7.22
#